data_AF-A0A958K1Z1-F1
#
_entry.id   AF-A0A958K1Z1-F1
#
_cell.length_a   1.000
_cell.length_b   1.000
_cell.length_c   1.000
_cell.angle_alpha   90.00
_cell.angle_beta   90.00
_cell.angle_gamma   90.00
#
_symmetry.space_group_name_H-M   'P 1'
#
loop_
_entity.id
_entity.type
_entity.pdbx_description
1 polymer ?
#
loop_
_entity_poly.entity_id
_entity_poly.type
_entity_poly.pdbx_seq_one_letter_code
_entity_poly.pdbx_strand_id
1 'polypeptide(L)'
;FNRTVSANLGMSYSVANVLLEAGPEAISRWLPFELSRHEVRDRLRNKMIRPTSIPQTKEDLWLEQAVCREALRLSLDHHKSLAVGLSGNTQQRSIGDVFSQKSSKQELLDPMTLDLVIGSGGVLSHAPKRLGAALMMLDGFGLQGFTEIAVDSIFMMPHLGVLASVHPEAAEEIFVEDCLIRICHSIVPIFRKKRTNGSPIATVKLAGREETIVFGSVKHISVDPGKEHDLLVTPHAQDINCGAGAGAEFRKTFISGTEGIILDGRNRPVDSFTCSGQAKIFEELGL
;
A
#
# COMPACT_ATOMS: atom_id res chain seq x y z
N PHE A 1 -8.30 -15.10 12.93
CA PHE A 1 -7.32 -14.22 12.29
C PHE A 1 -6.27 -15.09 11.60
N ASN A 2 -5.87 -14.78 10.37
CA ASN A 2 -4.80 -15.50 9.67
C ASN A 2 -3.52 -14.67 9.77
N ARG A 3 -2.43 -15.28 10.24
CA ARG A 3 -1.12 -14.62 10.37
C ARG A 3 -0.07 -15.46 9.68
N THR A 4 0.70 -14.84 8.82
CA THR A 4 1.89 -15.43 8.19
C THR A 4 3.09 -14.54 8.46
N VAL A 5 4.28 -15.12 8.43
CA VAL A 5 5.53 -14.38 8.59
C VAL A 5 6.43 -14.70 7.41
N SER A 6 6.80 -13.68 6.64
CA SER A 6 7.77 -13.78 5.55
C SER A 6 9.16 -13.37 6.03
N ALA A 7 9.78 -14.18 6.90
CA ALA A 7 11.06 -13.85 7.52
C ALA A 7 12.19 -13.58 6.52
N ASN A 8 12.07 -14.11 5.29
CA ASN A 8 13.06 -13.95 4.23
C ASN A 8 12.94 -12.63 3.46
N LEU A 9 11.92 -11.80 3.70
CA LEU A 9 11.64 -10.56 2.97
C LEU A 9 11.86 -9.31 3.84
N GLY A 10 13.03 -9.24 4.47
CA GLY A 10 13.41 -8.13 5.37
C GLY A 10 14.22 -7.03 4.67
N MET A 11 14.21 -5.83 5.25
CA MET A 11 14.87 -4.62 4.71
C MET A 11 16.37 -4.48 5.05
N SER A 12 16.89 -5.34 5.93
CA SER A 12 18.28 -5.32 6.38
C SER A 12 19.00 -6.61 5.98
N TYR A 13 19.08 -7.60 6.88
CA TYR A 13 19.80 -8.85 6.65
C TYR A 13 19.30 -9.65 5.43
N SER A 14 18.03 -9.47 5.05
CA SER A 14 17.41 -10.21 3.95
C SER A 14 17.06 -9.33 2.74
N VAL A 15 17.61 -8.11 2.66
CA VAL A 15 17.30 -7.19 1.55
C VAL A 15 17.70 -7.76 0.19
N ALA A 16 18.75 -8.59 0.15
CA ALA A 16 19.18 -9.28 -1.06
C ALA A 16 18.19 -10.37 -1.50
N ASN A 17 17.42 -10.96 -0.59
CA ASN A 17 16.37 -11.91 -0.98
C ASN A 17 15.24 -11.19 -1.70
N VAL A 18 14.84 -10.00 -1.22
CA VAL A 18 13.87 -9.16 -1.92
C VAL A 18 14.39 -8.80 -3.32
N LEU A 19 15.67 -8.43 -3.44
CA LEU A 19 16.32 -8.19 -4.73
C LEU A 19 16.32 -9.43 -5.64
N LEU A 20 16.57 -10.63 -5.09
CA LEU A 20 16.59 -11.87 -5.85
C LEU A 20 15.20 -12.27 -6.34
N GLU A 21 14.17 -12.11 -5.51
CA GLU A 21 12.79 -12.48 -5.83
C GLU A 21 12.09 -11.46 -6.74
N ALA A 22 12.27 -10.16 -6.50
CA ALA A 22 11.64 -9.11 -7.30
C ALA A 22 12.42 -8.82 -8.60
N GLY A 23 13.75 -8.90 -8.55
CA GLY A 23 14.64 -8.44 -9.61
C GLY A 23 14.87 -6.91 -9.57
N PRO A 24 16.01 -6.44 -10.10
CA PRO A 24 16.36 -5.02 -10.06
C PRO A 24 15.40 -4.14 -10.88
N GLU A 25 14.81 -4.65 -11.96
CA GLU A 25 13.85 -3.90 -12.79
C GLU A 25 12.56 -3.57 -12.03
N ALA A 26 12.05 -4.52 -11.23
CA ALA A 26 10.85 -4.31 -10.42
C ALA A 26 11.09 -3.30 -9.29
N ILE A 27 12.32 -3.20 -8.79
CA ILE A 27 12.71 -2.21 -7.80
C ILE A 27 12.88 -0.83 -8.47
N SER A 28 13.63 -0.75 -9.56
CA SER A 28 13.93 0.52 -10.24
C SER A 28 12.70 1.25 -10.76
N ARG A 29 11.60 0.54 -11.07
CA ARG A 29 10.36 1.16 -11.57
C ARG A 29 9.71 2.15 -10.59
N TRP A 30 10.07 2.07 -9.31
CA TRP A 30 9.56 2.94 -8.25
C TRP A 30 10.41 4.19 -8.02
N LEU A 31 11.57 4.28 -8.68
CA LEU A 31 12.49 5.40 -8.51
C LEU A 31 12.08 6.60 -9.39
N PRO A 32 12.23 7.83 -8.89
CA PRO A 32 12.02 9.05 -9.68
C PRO A 32 13.24 9.44 -10.53
N PHE A 33 14.28 8.60 -10.56
CA PHE A 33 15.52 8.78 -11.32
C PHE A 33 15.96 7.44 -11.91
N GLU A 34 16.80 7.48 -12.95
CA GLU A 34 17.36 6.28 -13.55
C GLU A 34 18.51 5.75 -12.70
N LEU A 35 18.48 4.45 -12.41
CA LEU A 35 19.55 3.75 -11.70
C LEU A 35 19.84 2.44 -12.41
N SER A 36 21.12 2.17 -12.71
CA SER A 36 21.48 0.97 -13.44
C SER A 36 21.26 -0.29 -12.59
N ARG A 37 21.03 -1.43 -13.26
CA ARG A 37 20.87 -2.72 -12.56
C ARG A 37 22.08 -3.10 -11.72
N HIS A 38 23.28 -2.71 -12.16
CA HIS A 38 24.51 -2.95 -11.41
C HIS A 38 24.51 -2.14 -10.12
N GLU A 39 24.18 -0.85 -10.19
CA GLU A 39 24.11 0.01 -9.01
C GLU A 39 23.04 -0.42 -8.01
N VAL A 40 21.83 -0.79 -8.48
CA VAL A 40 20.79 -1.35 -7.60
C VAL A 40 21.32 -2.56 -6.85
N ARG A 41 21.96 -3.51 -7.56
CA ARG A 41 22.48 -4.73 -6.95
C ARG A 41 23.59 -4.43 -5.96
N ASP A 42 24.52 -3.56 -6.30
CA ASP A 42 25.70 -3.27 -5.48
C ASP A 42 25.31 -2.49 -4.23
N ARG A 43 24.46 -1.45 -4.35
CA ARG A 43 23.98 -0.68 -3.19
C ARG A 43 23.19 -1.56 -2.23
N LEU A 44 22.29 -2.41 -2.72
CA LEU A 44 21.50 -3.32 -1.86
C LEU A 44 22.32 -4.45 -1.22
N ARG A 45 23.33 -4.98 -1.93
CA ARG A 45 24.27 -5.95 -1.34
C ARG A 45 25.15 -5.30 -0.27
N ASN A 46 25.59 -4.06 -0.49
CA ASN A 46 26.33 -3.31 0.53
C ASN A 46 25.47 -3.08 1.78
N LYS A 47 24.17 -2.76 1.61
CA LYS A 47 23.20 -2.68 2.71
C LYS A 47 23.07 -4.02 3.45
N MET A 48 23.02 -5.15 2.74
CA MET A 48 22.99 -6.47 3.37
C MET A 48 24.23 -6.76 4.23
N ILE A 49 25.43 -6.37 3.75
CA ILE A 49 26.70 -6.54 4.47
C ILE A 49 26.76 -5.62 5.70
N ARG A 50 26.13 -4.44 5.63
CA ARG A 50 26.07 -3.44 6.71
C ARG A 50 24.61 -3.14 7.10
N PRO A 51 23.90 -4.12 7.69
CA PRO A 51 22.45 -4.11 7.83
C PRO A 51 21.89 -2.98 8.71
N THR A 52 22.74 -2.38 9.55
CA THR A 52 22.42 -1.28 10.46
C THR A 52 22.77 0.10 9.90
N SER A 53 23.35 0.19 8.69
CA SER A 53 23.60 1.48 8.06
C SER A 53 22.28 2.17 7.72
N ILE A 54 22.22 3.49 7.87
CA ILE A 54 21.10 4.31 7.39
C ILE A 54 21.43 4.90 6.01
N PRO A 55 20.41 5.26 5.21
CA PRO A 55 20.62 6.01 3.97
C PRO A 55 21.45 7.28 4.21
N GLN A 56 22.49 7.48 3.42
CA GLN A 56 23.35 8.66 3.51
C GLN A 56 22.97 9.74 2.49
N THR A 57 22.28 9.35 1.42
CA THR A 57 21.80 10.23 0.36
C THR A 57 20.30 10.06 0.14
N LYS A 58 19.67 11.04 -0.53
CA LYS A 58 18.25 10.94 -0.93
C LYS A 58 18.01 9.77 -1.89
N GLU A 59 18.96 9.50 -2.78
CA GLU A 59 18.90 8.36 -3.69
C GLU A 59 18.91 7.03 -2.93
N ASP A 60 19.77 6.88 -1.91
CA ASP A 60 19.81 5.67 -1.09
C ASP A 60 18.51 5.49 -0.32
N LEU A 61 17.94 6.58 0.20
CA LEU A 61 16.66 6.56 0.90
C LEU A 61 15.55 6.08 -0.05
N TRP A 62 15.48 6.66 -1.25
CA TRP A 62 14.49 6.28 -2.25
C TRP A 62 14.69 4.86 -2.76
N LEU A 63 15.93 4.38 -2.85
CA LEU A 63 16.23 2.98 -3.17
C LEU A 63 15.74 2.03 -2.08
N GLU A 64 16.00 2.32 -0.81
CA GLU A 64 15.48 1.52 0.30
C GLU A 64 13.94 1.52 0.34
N GLN A 65 13.31 2.67 0.07
CA GLN A 65 11.85 2.77 -0.02
C GLN A 65 11.28 2.01 -1.23
N ALA A 66 11.96 2.00 -2.37
CA ALA A 66 11.59 1.23 -3.55
C ALA A 66 11.65 -0.28 -3.27
N VAL A 67 12.68 -0.75 -2.56
CA VAL A 67 12.76 -2.14 -2.11
C VAL A 67 11.67 -2.47 -1.10
N CYS A 68 11.30 -1.54 -0.23
CA CYS A 68 10.19 -1.74 0.71
C CYS A 68 8.87 -2.04 -0.03
N ARG A 69 8.57 -1.32 -1.11
CA ARG A 69 7.38 -1.59 -1.95
C ARG A 69 7.38 -3.04 -2.45
N GLU A 70 8.51 -3.52 -2.98
CA GLU A 70 8.61 -4.92 -3.44
C GLU A 70 8.56 -5.94 -2.30
N ALA A 71 9.18 -5.65 -1.15
CA ALA A 71 9.12 -6.50 0.03
C ALA A 71 7.68 -6.67 0.55
N LEU A 72 6.91 -5.57 0.59
CA LEU A 72 5.50 -5.58 0.95
C LEU A 72 4.66 -6.37 -0.05
N ARG A 73 4.88 -6.17 -1.36
CA ARG A 73 4.18 -6.90 -2.43
C ARG A 73 4.42 -8.40 -2.35
N LEU A 74 5.69 -8.81 -2.31
CA LEU A 74 6.08 -10.21 -2.18
C LEU A 74 5.54 -10.83 -0.88
N SER A 75 5.55 -10.07 0.23
CA SER A 75 5.01 -10.54 1.51
C SER A 75 3.50 -10.76 1.46
N LEU A 76 2.75 -9.89 0.79
CA LEU A 76 1.31 -10.06 0.60
C LEU A 76 0.99 -11.22 -0.35
N ASP A 77 1.76 -11.37 -1.43
CA ASP A 77 1.62 -12.51 -2.36
C ASP A 77 1.89 -13.84 -1.65
N HIS A 78 2.93 -13.88 -0.80
CA HIS A 78 3.23 -15.03 0.05
C HIS A 78 2.13 -15.26 1.10
N HIS A 79 1.59 -14.21 1.71
CA HIS A 79 0.45 -14.33 2.61
C HIS A 79 -0.75 -14.95 1.89
N LYS A 80 -1.14 -14.45 0.71
CA LYS A 80 -2.26 -14.98 -0.08
C LYS A 80 -2.07 -16.44 -0.50
N SER A 81 -0.83 -16.87 -0.76
CA SER A 81 -0.54 -18.26 -1.14
C SER A 81 -0.68 -19.25 0.02
N LEU A 82 -0.40 -18.80 1.25
CA LEU A 82 -0.52 -19.59 2.49
C LEU A 82 -1.89 -19.49 3.14
N ALA A 83 -2.48 -18.30 3.10
CA ALA A 83 -3.81 -17.98 3.61
C ALA A 83 -4.86 -18.46 2.58
N VAL A 84 -4.82 -19.76 2.29
CA VAL A 84 -5.92 -20.49 1.68
C VAL A 84 -6.76 -21.06 2.82
N GLY A 85 -8.08 -20.94 2.73
CA GLY A 85 -8.96 -21.52 3.75
C GLY A 85 -8.61 -23.00 3.92
N LEU A 86 -8.33 -23.43 5.16
CA LEU A 86 -8.35 -24.85 5.52
C LEU A 86 -9.77 -25.35 5.24
N SER A 87 -10.00 -25.80 4.01
CA SER A 87 -11.24 -26.46 3.61
C SER A 87 -11.22 -27.86 4.20
N GLY A 88 -11.37 -27.93 5.52
CA GLY A 88 -11.60 -29.15 6.29
C GLY A 88 -13.05 -29.64 6.19
N ASN A 89 -13.87 -29.02 5.33
CA ASN A 89 -15.13 -29.64 4.92
C ASN A 89 -14.83 -30.65 3.82
N THR A 90 -15.20 -31.90 4.08
CA THR A 90 -15.37 -32.94 3.06
C THR A 90 -16.36 -32.41 2.01
N GLN A 91 -15.87 -31.64 1.03
CA GLN A 91 -16.66 -31.32 -0.15
C GLN A 91 -16.95 -32.66 -0.81
N GLN A 92 -18.21 -33.10 -0.78
CA GLN A 92 -18.70 -34.14 -1.67
C GLN A 92 -18.52 -33.64 -3.10
N ARG A 93 -17.37 -33.95 -3.69
CA ARG A 93 -17.08 -33.67 -5.09
C ARG A 93 -17.97 -34.59 -5.91
N SER A 94 -18.89 -34.01 -6.68
CA SER A 94 -19.56 -34.75 -7.73
C SER A 94 -18.59 -34.91 -8.91
N ILE A 95 -18.78 -35.93 -9.75
CA ILE A 95 -18.01 -36.10 -11.00
C ILE A 95 -18.10 -34.85 -11.90
N GLY A 96 -19.14 -34.02 -11.74
CA GLY A 96 -19.30 -32.75 -12.46
C GLY A 96 -18.33 -31.64 -12.03
N ASP A 97 -17.87 -31.63 -10.78
CA ASP A 97 -16.98 -30.59 -10.25
C ASP A 97 -15.55 -30.71 -10.77
N VAL A 98 -15.17 -31.89 -11.30
CA VAL A 98 -13.86 -32.13 -11.93
C VAL A 98 -13.75 -31.43 -13.29
N PHE A 99 -14.87 -31.26 -14.01
CA PHE A 99 -14.91 -30.59 -15.30
C PHE A 99 -15.07 -29.07 -15.19
N SER A 100 -15.60 -28.57 -14.08
CA SER A 100 -15.55 -27.15 -13.73
C SER A 100 -14.29 -26.85 -12.93
N GLN A 101 -13.17 -26.63 -13.62
CA GLN A 101 -11.96 -26.02 -13.05
C GLN A 101 -12.23 -24.54 -12.65
N LYS A 102 -13.24 -24.28 -11.81
CA LYS A 102 -13.26 -23.07 -10.99
C LYS A 102 -12.37 -23.38 -9.79
N SER A 103 -11.14 -22.92 -9.87
CA SER A 103 -10.21 -22.84 -8.74
C SER A 103 -10.91 -22.08 -7.60
N SER A 104 -11.68 -22.78 -6.77
CA SER A 104 -12.36 -22.20 -5.61
C SER A 104 -11.36 -22.00 -4.47
N LYS A 105 -10.19 -21.42 -4.76
CA LYS A 105 -9.43 -20.71 -3.75
C LYS A 105 -10.28 -19.48 -3.44
N GLN A 106 -11.12 -19.56 -2.42
CA GLN A 106 -11.70 -18.36 -1.83
C GLN A 106 -10.50 -17.50 -1.38
N GLU A 107 -10.24 -16.42 -2.11
CA GLU A 107 -9.26 -15.42 -1.67
C GLU A 107 -9.77 -14.89 -0.33
N LEU A 108 -9.02 -15.15 0.75
CA LEU A 108 -9.39 -14.72 2.10
C LEU A 108 -9.36 -13.20 2.28
N LEU A 109 -8.83 -12.48 1.30
CA LEU A 109 -8.63 -11.04 1.30
C LEU A 109 -9.12 -10.46 -0.03
N ASP A 110 -10.21 -9.70 0.02
CA ASP A 110 -10.65 -8.84 -1.07
C ASP A 110 -10.04 -7.44 -0.89
N PRO A 111 -9.07 -7.03 -1.73
CA PRO A 111 -8.43 -5.72 -1.62
C PRO A 111 -9.40 -4.54 -1.70
N MET A 112 -10.55 -4.68 -2.36
CA MET A 112 -11.53 -3.60 -2.52
C MET A 112 -12.28 -3.30 -1.20
N THR A 113 -12.28 -4.26 -0.27
CA THR A 113 -12.97 -4.17 1.03
C THR A 113 -12.01 -3.90 2.19
N LEU A 114 -10.73 -3.64 1.90
CA LEU A 114 -9.72 -3.42 2.93
C LEU A 114 -9.83 -1.99 3.48
N ASP A 115 -10.38 -1.86 4.68
CA ASP A 115 -10.64 -0.56 5.30
C ASP A 115 -9.39 0.12 5.90
N LEU A 116 -8.43 -0.64 6.42
CA LEU A 116 -7.27 -0.09 7.14
C LEU A 116 -5.99 -0.90 6.88
N VAL A 117 -4.91 -0.20 6.57
CA VAL A 117 -3.54 -0.71 6.62
C VAL A 117 -2.77 0.02 7.70
N ILE A 118 -2.05 -0.76 8.53
CA ILE A 118 -1.12 -0.21 9.49
C ILE A 118 0.30 -0.66 9.14
N GLY A 119 1.17 0.31 8.87
CA GLY A 119 2.59 0.10 8.65
C GLY A 119 3.36 0.09 9.96
N SER A 120 4.29 -0.84 10.13
CA SER A 120 5.20 -0.84 11.28
C SER A 120 6.58 -1.34 10.82
N GLY A 121 7.62 -1.04 11.60
CA GLY A 121 9.02 -1.35 11.30
C GLY A 121 9.80 -0.16 10.77
N GLY A 122 11.13 -0.22 10.92
CA GLY A 122 12.01 0.95 10.81
C GLY A 122 11.82 1.80 9.55
N VAL A 123 11.69 1.18 8.37
CA VAL A 123 11.53 1.92 7.09
C VAL A 123 10.20 2.69 6.99
N LEU A 124 9.13 2.18 7.61
CA LEU A 124 7.81 2.83 7.60
C LEU A 124 7.67 3.83 8.76
N SER A 125 8.02 3.40 9.98
CA SER A 125 7.89 4.22 11.19
C SER A 125 8.81 5.45 11.18
N HIS A 126 10.03 5.31 10.65
CA HIS A 126 11.01 6.40 10.57
C HIS A 126 11.15 7.02 9.18
N ALA A 127 10.16 6.83 8.30
CA ALA A 127 10.14 7.53 7.01
C ALA A 127 10.18 9.05 7.26
N PRO A 128 11.09 9.82 6.62
CA PRO A 128 11.22 11.26 6.87
C PRO A 128 9.94 12.07 6.59
N LYS A 129 9.09 11.57 5.70
CA LYS A 129 7.77 12.13 5.40
C LYS A 129 6.70 11.05 5.51
N ARG A 130 5.58 11.36 6.16
CA ARG A 130 4.45 10.44 6.37
C ARG A 130 3.80 10.02 5.05
N LEU A 131 3.64 10.93 4.10
CA LEU A 131 3.20 10.61 2.75
C LEU A 131 4.12 9.60 2.02
N GLY A 132 5.42 9.58 2.34
CA GLY A 132 6.35 8.59 1.80
C GLY A 132 6.07 7.18 2.32
N ALA A 133 5.76 7.05 3.61
CA ALA A 133 5.30 5.78 4.19
C ALA A 133 3.95 5.34 3.60
N ALA A 134 3.01 6.28 3.45
CA ALA A 134 1.73 5.99 2.82
C ALA A 134 1.88 5.51 1.37
N LEU A 135 2.73 6.18 0.57
CA LEU A 135 3.01 5.77 -0.81
C LEU A 135 3.64 4.36 -0.87
N MET A 136 4.56 4.02 0.04
CA MET A 136 5.13 2.68 0.10
C MET A 136 4.06 1.60 0.34
N MET A 137 3.13 1.84 1.27
CA MET A 137 2.04 0.90 1.56
C MET A 137 1.01 0.83 0.43
N LEU A 138 0.66 1.98 -0.15
CA LEU A 138 -0.25 2.13 -1.29
C LEU A 138 0.22 1.32 -2.50
N ASP A 139 1.52 1.40 -2.80
CA ASP A 139 2.17 0.70 -3.90
C ASP A 139 2.44 -0.77 -3.57
N GLY A 140 3.04 -1.03 -2.40
CA GLY A 140 3.50 -2.35 -2.02
C GLY A 140 2.36 -3.34 -1.82
N PHE A 141 1.30 -2.94 -1.12
CA PHE A 141 0.11 -3.79 -0.98
C PHE A 141 -0.83 -3.73 -2.17
N GLY A 142 -0.60 -2.78 -3.11
CA GLY A 142 -1.47 -2.59 -4.25
C GLY A 142 -2.92 -2.29 -3.84
N LEU A 143 -3.09 -1.33 -2.91
CA LEU A 143 -4.40 -1.00 -2.32
C LEU A 143 -5.43 -0.62 -3.38
N GLN A 144 -6.69 -0.91 -3.09
CA GLN A 144 -7.83 -0.74 -4.00
C GLN A 144 -9.00 -0.12 -3.24
N GLY A 145 -9.86 0.63 -3.93
CA GLY A 145 -11.03 1.22 -3.31
C GLY A 145 -10.66 2.30 -2.30
N PHE A 146 -11.40 2.35 -1.19
CA PHE A 146 -11.22 3.33 -0.12
C PHE A 146 -10.54 2.68 1.08
N THR A 147 -9.32 3.09 1.39
CA THR A 147 -8.51 2.50 2.48
C THR A 147 -7.87 3.58 3.34
N GLU A 148 -7.95 3.45 4.67
CA GLU A 148 -7.19 4.23 5.62
C GLU A 148 -5.76 3.68 5.73
N ILE A 149 -4.77 4.58 5.78
CA ILE A 149 -3.36 4.22 5.92
C ILE A 149 -2.82 4.87 7.19
N ALA A 150 -2.35 4.04 8.11
CA ALA A 150 -1.75 4.44 9.37
C ALA A 150 -0.35 3.85 9.54
N VAL A 151 0.42 4.39 10.48
CA VAL A 151 1.74 3.89 10.83
C VAL A 151 1.93 3.86 12.33
N ASP A 152 2.72 2.91 12.80
CA ASP A 152 3.35 2.91 14.11
C ASP A 152 4.37 4.06 14.18
N SER A 153 4.17 5.01 15.08
CA SER A 153 4.91 6.27 15.16
C SER A 153 6.42 6.08 15.26
N ILE A 154 6.87 5.17 16.11
CA ILE A 154 8.29 4.94 16.47
C ILE A 154 8.63 3.46 16.66
N PHE A 155 7.87 2.55 16.05
CA PHE A 155 8.03 1.11 16.19
C PHE A 155 7.78 0.59 17.62
N MET A 156 6.73 1.13 18.26
CA MET A 156 6.38 0.82 19.65
C MET A 156 5.33 -0.28 19.81
N MET A 157 4.60 -0.67 18.76
CA MET A 157 3.54 -1.69 18.86
C MET A 157 4.00 -3.00 19.52
N PRO A 158 5.18 -3.57 19.21
CA PRO A 158 5.63 -4.79 19.90
C PRO A 158 5.82 -4.60 21.41
N HIS A 159 6.30 -3.43 21.83
CA HIS A 159 6.51 -3.08 23.24
C HIS A 159 5.17 -2.88 23.96
N LEU A 160 4.21 -2.21 23.31
CA LEU A 160 2.85 -2.05 23.84
C LEU A 160 2.12 -3.38 23.98
N GLY A 161 2.35 -4.33 23.07
CA GLY A 161 1.82 -5.69 23.19
C GLY A 161 2.30 -6.42 24.46
N VAL A 162 3.56 -6.21 24.87
CA VAL A 162 4.06 -6.73 26.15
C VAL A 162 3.48 -5.97 27.32
N LEU A 163 3.46 -4.63 27.26
CA LEU A 163 2.89 -3.78 28.31
C LEU A 163 1.43 -4.11 28.60
N ALA A 164 0.63 -4.40 27.56
CA ALA A 164 -0.78 -4.75 27.68
C ALA A 164 -1.04 -6.01 28.52
N SER A 165 -0.03 -6.88 28.72
CA SER A 165 -0.16 -8.05 29.60
C SER A 165 -0.12 -7.70 31.09
N VAL A 166 0.38 -6.51 31.45
CA VAL A 166 0.54 -6.04 32.84
C VAL A 166 -0.29 -4.79 33.12
N HIS A 167 -0.32 -3.83 32.19
CA HIS A 167 -1.08 -2.58 32.28
C HIS A 167 -1.90 -2.34 30.99
N PRO A 168 -3.06 -3.01 30.84
CA PRO A 168 -3.90 -2.90 29.64
C PRO A 168 -4.35 -1.47 29.33
N GLU A 169 -4.84 -0.75 30.33
CA GLU A 169 -5.39 0.62 30.18
C GLU A 169 -4.30 1.59 29.69
N ALA A 170 -3.12 1.56 30.32
CA ALA A 170 -1.99 2.40 29.89
C ALA A 170 -1.49 2.03 28.49
N ALA A 171 -1.46 0.74 28.14
CA ALA A 171 -1.06 0.30 26.82
C ALA A 171 -2.05 0.77 25.73
N GLU A 172 -3.35 0.73 26.02
CA GLU A 172 -4.40 1.23 25.13
C GLU A 172 -4.32 2.75 24.96
N GLU A 173 -4.19 3.51 26.05
CA GLU A 173 -4.05 4.96 26.01
C GLU A 173 -2.85 5.37 25.14
N ILE A 174 -1.66 4.80 25.41
CA ILE A 174 -0.47 5.08 24.62
C ILE A 174 -0.65 4.61 23.16
N PHE A 175 -1.36 3.51 22.92
CA PHE A 175 -1.61 3.03 21.57
C PHE A 175 -2.45 4.02 20.75
N VAL A 176 -3.53 4.54 21.35
CA VAL A 176 -4.48 5.44 20.68
C VAL A 176 -3.90 6.84 20.52
N GLU A 177 -3.27 7.38 21.56
CA GLU A 177 -2.83 8.77 21.60
C GLU A 177 -1.45 9.00 20.96
N ASP A 178 -0.50 8.07 21.13
CA ASP A 178 0.91 8.28 20.75
C ASP A 178 1.43 7.30 19.68
N CYS A 179 0.92 6.07 19.64
CA CYS A 179 1.44 5.03 18.74
C CYS A 179 0.85 5.11 17.33
N LEU A 180 -0.48 5.18 17.21
CA LEU A 180 -1.15 4.98 15.94
C LEU A 180 -1.34 6.31 15.20
N ILE A 181 -0.42 6.62 14.29
CA ILE A 181 -0.52 7.81 13.47
C ILE A 181 -1.33 7.49 12.21
N ARG A 182 -2.57 7.96 12.16
CA ARG A 182 -3.42 7.91 10.96
C ARG A 182 -2.90 8.92 9.94
N ILE A 183 -2.26 8.44 8.87
CA ILE A 183 -1.60 9.31 7.88
C ILE A 183 -2.65 9.92 6.95
N CYS A 184 -3.30 9.09 6.15
CA CYS A 184 -4.25 9.55 5.14
C CYS A 184 -5.23 8.43 4.75
N HIS A 185 -6.27 8.81 4.03
CA HIS A 185 -7.10 7.86 3.28
C HIS A 185 -6.63 7.79 1.83
N SER A 186 -6.86 6.69 1.13
CA SER A 186 -6.57 6.55 -0.29
C SER A 186 -7.79 6.08 -1.06
N ILE A 187 -8.04 6.68 -2.23
CA ILE A 187 -9.03 6.22 -3.22
C ILE A 187 -8.26 5.72 -4.43
N VAL A 188 -8.43 4.43 -4.73
CA VAL A 188 -7.79 3.77 -5.87
C VAL A 188 -8.85 3.07 -6.71
N PRO A 189 -9.37 3.71 -7.76
CA PRO A 189 -10.34 3.08 -8.65
C PRO A 189 -9.71 1.95 -9.45
N ILE A 190 -10.45 0.86 -9.63
CA ILE A 190 -10.03 -0.30 -10.41
C ILE A 190 -10.89 -0.43 -11.66
N PHE A 191 -10.26 -0.71 -12.79
CA PHE A 191 -10.96 -0.85 -14.06
C PHE A 191 -10.27 -1.85 -15.00
N ARG A 192 -11.07 -2.42 -15.91
CA ARG A 192 -10.61 -3.51 -16.80
C ARG A 192 -10.25 -3.04 -18.21
N LYS A 193 -10.93 -2.00 -18.71
CA LYS A 193 -10.68 -1.51 -20.08
C LYS A 193 -9.40 -0.68 -20.13
N LYS A 194 -8.63 -0.85 -21.22
CA LYS A 194 -7.46 -0.02 -21.51
C LYS A 194 -7.88 1.45 -21.64
N ARG A 195 -7.04 2.33 -21.12
CA ARG A 195 -7.23 3.78 -21.10
C ARG A 195 -5.93 4.47 -21.47
N THR A 196 -6.04 5.67 -22.01
CA THR A 196 -4.87 6.50 -22.36
C THR A 196 -4.43 7.30 -21.14
N ASN A 197 -3.13 7.37 -20.89
CA ASN A 197 -2.56 8.17 -19.80
C ASN A 197 -3.12 9.61 -19.86
N GLY A 198 -3.53 10.17 -18.73
CA GLY A 198 -4.19 11.48 -18.69
C GLY A 198 -5.71 11.48 -18.87
N SER A 199 -6.34 10.33 -19.15
CA SER A 199 -7.81 10.24 -19.21
C SER A 199 -8.47 10.34 -17.83
N PRO A 200 -9.66 10.97 -17.71
CA PRO A 200 -10.35 11.07 -16.42
C PRO A 200 -10.98 9.71 -16.03
N ILE A 201 -10.89 9.37 -14.75
CA ILE A 201 -11.35 8.10 -14.17
C ILE A 201 -12.59 8.31 -13.31
N ALA A 202 -12.55 9.26 -12.39
CA ALA A 202 -13.64 9.56 -11.48
C ALA A 202 -13.58 11.01 -11.03
N THR A 203 -14.73 11.59 -10.72
CA THR A 203 -14.84 12.88 -10.04
C THR A 203 -14.97 12.64 -8.54
N VAL A 204 -14.21 13.40 -7.75
CA VAL A 204 -14.21 13.37 -6.29
C VAL A 204 -14.71 14.71 -5.77
N LYS A 205 -15.76 14.67 -4.95
CA LYS A 205 -16.23 15.83 -4.18
C LYS A 205 -15.86 15.63 -2.72
N LEU A 206 -15.09 16.56 -2.18
CA LEU A 206 -14.59 16.53 -0.81
C LEU A 206 -14.38 17.95 -0.30
N ALA A 207 -14.87 18.27 0.90
CA ALA A 207 -14.71 19.58 1.55
C ALA A 207 -15.07 20.78 0.64
N GLY A 208 -16.15 20.65 -0.15
CA GLY A 208 -16.61 21.67 -1.10
C GLY A 208 -15.74 21.85 -2.35
N ARG A 209 -14.69 21.04 -2.52
CA ARG A 209 -13.84 20.99 -3.72
C ARG A 209 -14.29 19.86 -4.63
N GLU A 210 -14.16 20.07 -5.93
CA GLU A 210 -14.35 19.05 -6.95
C GLU A 210 -13.02 18.79 -7.65
N GLU A 211 -12.59 17.52 -7.63
CA GLU A 211 -11.30 17.08 -8.15
C GLU A 211 -11.49 15.88 -9.06
N THR A 212 -10.58 15.68 -10.02
CA THR A 212 -10.66 14.55 -10.96
C THR A 212 -9.49 13.60 -10.73
N ILE A 213 -9.79 12.32 -10.56
CA ILE A 213 -8.80 11.24 -10.61
C ILE A 213 -8.44 11.03 -12.08
N VAL A 214 -7.16 11.20 -12.40
CA VAL A 214 -6.65 11.09 -13.78
C VAL A 214 -5.79 9.83 -13.91
N PHE A 215 -6.00 9.08 -14.99
CA PHE A 215 -5.26 7.84 -15.25
C PHE A 215 -3.76 8.11 -15.30
N GLY A 216 -3.00 7.33 -14.50
CA GLY A 216 -1.55 7.39 -14.41
C GLY A 216 -0.98 8.53 -13.55
N SER A 217 -1.83 9.21 -12.78
CA SER A 217 -1.42 10.22 -11.81
C SER A 217 -1.77 9.81 -10.38
N VAL A 218 -1.05 10.39 -9.44
CA VAL A 218 -1.43 10.43 -8.02
C VAL A 218 -1.64 11.90 -7.70
N LYS A 219 -2.67 12.21 -6.91
CA LYS A 219 -2.97 13.56 -6.43
C LYS A 219 -3.18 13.54 -4.93
N HIS A 220 -2.68 14.56 -4.24
CA HIS A 220 -2.88 14.73 -2.81
C HIS A 220 -3.83 15.88 -2.51
N ILE A 221 -4.79 15.64 -1.62
CA ILE A 221 -5.71 16.68 -1.16
C ILE A 221 -5.60 16.77 0.35
N SER A 222 -5.00 17.86 0.81
CA SER A 222 -5.01 18.22 2.22
C SER A 222 -6.42 18.67 2.65
N VAL A 223 -6.87 18.11 3.76
CA VAL A 223 -8.10 18.47 4.48
C VAL A 223 -7.77 18.63 5.96
N ASP A 224 -8.61 19.34 6.70
CA ASP A 224 -8.41 19.58 8.14
C ASP A 224 -8.27 18.25 8.89
N PRO A 225 -7.13 17.97 9.56
CA PRO A 225 -6.91 16.73 10.31
C PRO A 225 -7.88 16.55 11.48
N GLY A 226 -8.27 15.31 11.75
CA GLY A 226 -9.15 14.97 12.88
C GLY A 226 -10.59 15.45 12.75
N LYS A 227 -10.95 16.07 11.63
CA LYS A 227 -12.34 16.46 11.33
C LYS A 227 -13.02 15.40 10.49
N GLU A 228 -14.34 15.34 10.65
CA GLU A 228 -15.20 14.51 9.80
C GLU A 228 -15.40 15.18 8.43
N HIS A 229 -15.32 14.38 7.37
CA HIS A 229 -15.51 14.81 6.00
C HIS A 229 -16.41 13.84 5.22
N ASP A 230 -17.28 14.39 4.39
CA ASP A 230 -18.09 13.63 3.44
C ASP A 230 -17.37 13.51 2.10
N LEU A 231 -17.18 12.27 1.65
CA LEU A 231 -16.62 11.94 0.36
C LEU A 231 -17.71 11.42 -0.59
N LEU A 232 -17.75 11.97 -1.80
CA LEU A 232 -18.49 11.41 -2.94
C LEU A 232 -17.52 11.18 -4.10
N VAL A 233 -17.48 9.95 -4.61
CA VAL A 233 -16.71 9.57 -5.80
C VAL A 233 -17.66 9.05 -6.88
N THR A 234 -17.70 9.74 -8.01
CA THR A 234 -18.53 9.40 -9.17
C THR A 234 -17.64 8.85 -10.30
N PRO A 235 -17.70 7.55 -10.63
CA PRO A 235 -16.92 6.99 -11.74
C PRO A 235 -17.39 7.52 -13.10
N HIS A 236 -16.46 7.76 -14.02
CA HIS A 236 -16.78 8.27 -15.37
C HIS A 236 -17.23 7.18 -16.35
N ALA A 237 -17.06 5.90 -15.99
CA ALA A 237 -17.44 4.77 -16.83
C ALA A 237 -17.93 3.57 -16.01
N GLN A 238 -18.79 2.76 -16.62
CA GLN A 238 -19.45 1.60 -16.00
C GLN A 238 -18.50 0.46 -15.58
N ASP A 239 -17.27 0.41 -16.12
CA ASP A 239 -16.28 -0.61 -15.74
C ASP A 239 -15.34 -0.18 -14.59
N ILE A 240 -15.53 1.03 -14.05
CA ILE A 240 -14.70 1.59 -12.98
C ILE A 240 -15.36 1.30 -11.64
N ASN A 241 -14.63 0.63 -10.74
CA ASN A 241 -15.04 0.38 -9.37
C ASN A 241 -14.23 1.25 -8.41
N CYS A 242 -14.91 2.13 -7.66
CA CYS A 242 -14.31 3.00 -6.65
C CYS A 242 -14.53 2.51 -5.21
N GLY A 243 -15.12 1.32 -5.01
CA GLY A 243 -15.43 0.75 -3.69
C GLY A 243 -16.87 0.24 -3.54
N ALA A 244 -17.81 0.77 -4.35
CA ALA A 244 -19.24 0.41 -4.28
C ALA A 244 -19.70 -0.54 -5.40
N GLY A 245 -18.77 -1.09 -6.18
CA GLY A 245 -19.06 -1.84 -7.41
C GLY A 245 -18.81 -1.03 -8.67
N ALA A 246 -18.79 -1.72 -9.81
CA ALA A 246 -18.47 -1.11 -11.10
C ALA A 246 -19.59 -0.14 -11.54
N GLY A 247 -19.22 1.10 -11.87
CA GLY A 247 -20.14 2.16 -12.32
C GLY A 247 -20.98 2.80 -11.20
N ALA A 248 -20.90 2.29 -9.97
CA ALA A 248 -21.67 2.82 -8.84
C ALA A 248 -20.95 4.01 -8.18
N GLU A 249 -21.73 5.00 -7.74
CA GLU A 249 -21.21 6.07 -6.90
C GLU A 249 -20.77 5.52 -5.55
N PHE A 250 -19.60 5.95 -5.08
CA PHE A 250 -19.11 5.64 -3.76
C PHE A 250 -19.28 6.85 -2.83
N ARG A 251 -19.91 6.63 -1.67
CA ARG A 251 -20.13 7.65 -0.64
C ARG A 251 -19.63 7.13 0.70
N LYS A 252 -18.83 7.92 1.41
CA LYS A 252 -18.35 7.56 2.75
C LYS A 252 -18.07 8.82 3.57
N THR A 253 -18.47 8.80 4.83
CA THR A 253 -18.07 9.80 5.83
C THR A 253 -16.89 9.23 6.59
N PHE A 254 -15.84 10.02 6.80
CA PHE A 254 -14.62 9.56 7.46
C PHE A 254 -13.94 10.68 8.24
N ILE A 255 -13.13 10.30 9.25
CA ILE A 255 -12.29 11.24 9.99
C ILE A 255 -10.92 11.27 9.32
N SER A 256 -10.45 12.46 8.93
CA SER A 256 -9.17 12.61 8.25
C SER A 256 -7.98 12.33 9.17
N GLY A 257 -6.97 11.66 8.62
CA GLY A 257 -5.63 11.58 9.22
C GLY A 257 -4.86 12.89 9.09
N THR A 258 -3.58 12.86 9.44
CA THR A 258 -2.70 14.04 9.45
C THR A 258 -2.46 14.67 8.07
N GLU A 259 -2.54 13.86 7.01
CA GLU A 259 -2.22 14.24 5.62
C GLU A 259 -3.45 14.20 4.70
N GLY A 260 -4.68 14.02 5.20
CA GLY A 260 -5.89 14.07 4.36
C GLY A 260 -6.08 12.84 3.46
N ILE A 261 -6.17 13.04 2.13
CA ILE A 261 -6.51 11.98 1.17
C ILE A 261 -5.57 11.93 -0.05
N ILE A 262 -5.26 10.71 -0.50
CA ILE A 262 -4.54 10.42 -1.74
C ILE A 262 -5.54 9.88 -2.77
N LEU A 263 -5.55 10.47 -3.96
CA LEU A 263 -6.28 9.97 -5.11
C LEU A 263 -5.29 9.31 -6.07
N ASP A 264 -5.43 8.01 -6.29
CA ASP A 264 -4.52 7.25 -7.13
C ASP A 264 -5.23 6.72 -8.37
N GLY A 265 -4.90 7.30 -9.53
CA GLY A 265 -5.44 6.91 -10.82
C GLY A 265 -4.59 5.88 -11.56
N ARG A 266 -3.59 5.23 -10.93
CA ARG A 266 -2.66 4.33 -11.65
C ARG A 266 -3.22 2.93 -11.94
N ASN A 267 -4.45 2.63 -11.50
CA ASN A 267 -5.07 1.29 -11.50
C ASN A 267 -4.26 0.28 -10.65
N ARG A 268 -4.77 -0.95 -10.52
CA ARG A 268 -3.99 -2.09 -10.00
C ARG A 268 -4.14 -3.32 -10.92
N PRO A 269 -3.07 -4.12 -11.11
CA PRO A 269 -1.70 -3.86 -10.65
C PRO A 269 -1.10 -2.62 -11.33
N VAL A 270 -0.13 -1.99 -10.67
CA VAL A 270 0.60 -0.84 -11.22
C VAL A 270 1.57 -1.39 -12.27
N ASP A 271 1.25 -1.21 -13.55
CA ASP A 271 2.15 -1.55 -14.66
C ASP A 271 3.38 -0.61 -14.71
N SER A 272 4.34 -0.82 -15.62
CA SER A 272 5.54 0.01 -15.66
C SER A 272 5.21 1.48 -15.92
N PHE A 273 5.67 2.35 -15.02
CA PHE A 273 5.63 3.80 -15.18
C PHE A 273 7.01 4.31 -15.61
N THR A 274 7.01 5.41 -16.36
CA THR A 274 8.27 6.08 -16.71
C THR A 274 8.88 6.71 -15.46
N CYS A 275 10.20 6.82 -15.45
CA CYS A 275 10.95 7.57 -14.44
C CYS A 275 10.38 8.99 -14.24
N SER A 276 10.02 9.67 -15.34
CA SER A 276 9.38 10.99 -15.32
C SER A 276 7.99 10.99 -14.68
N GLY A 277 7.23 9.90 -14.80
CA GLY A 277 5.94 9.73 -14.13
C GLY A 277 6.12 9.58 -12.61
N GLN A 278 7.10 8.78 -12.19
CA GLN A 278 7.45 8.65 -10.76
C GLN A 278 7.92 10.00 -10.19
N ALA A 279 8.77 10.73 -10.90
CA ALA A 279 9.24 12.05 -10.46
C ALA A 279 8.08 13.02 -10.18
N LYS A 280 7.06 13.07 -11.04
CA LYS A 280 5.85 13.89 -10.83
C LYS A 280 5.05 13.47 -9.60
N ILE A 281 4.94 12.17 -9.32
CA ILE A 281 4.26 11.67 -8.13
C ILE A 281 5.03 12.08 -6.87
N PHE A 282 6.36 12.00 -6.89
CA PHE A 282 7.18 12.44 -5.78
C PHE A 282 7.05 13.95 -5.56
N GLU A 283 7.05 14.74 -6.62
CA GLU A 283 6.83 16.20 -6.55
C GLU A 283 5.45 16.54 -5.95
N GLU A 284 4.38 15.91 -6.45
CA GLU A 284 3.01 16.08 -5.95
C GLU A 284 2.89 15.78 -4.44
N LEU A 285 3.58 14.74 -3.97
CA LEU A 285 3.60 14.34 -2.56
C LEU A 285 4.69 15.04 -1.73
N GLY A 286 5.44 15.96 -2.36
CA GLY A 286 6.54 16.69 -1.75
C GLY A 286 7.69 15.81 -1.26
N LEU A 287 8.00 14.68 -1.89
CA LEU A 287 9.00 13.69 -1.47
C LEU A 287 10.45 13.99 -1.90
#